data_AF-G8ZLQ0-F1
#
_entry.id   AF-G8ZLQ0-F1
#
_cell.length_a   1.000
_cell.length_b   1.000
_cell.length_c   1.000
_cell.angle_alpha   90.00
_cell.angle_beta   90.00
_cell.angle_gamma   90.00
#
_symmetry.space_group_name_H-M   'P 1'
#
loop_
_entity.id
_entity.type
_entity.pdbx_description
1 polymer ?
#
loop_
_entity_poly.entity_id
_entity_poly.type
_entity_poly.pdbx_seq_one_letter_code
_entity_poly.pdbx_strand_id
1 'polypeptide(L)'
;MLNRQSKKYNKPETEMQPQYVQDRLESLAEVDNKLCSLLKTASQIVFTFSELKQGNHELKPQFEQHVKQFYTDLESSTVQLRQEIKLLDENVGTRLLPINVNKKATGQDDDKMREQVAILKDILGENN
;
A
#
# COMPACT_ATOMS: atom_id res chain seq x y z
N MET A 1 -35.98 17.95 -22.75
CA MET A 1 -35.85 17.07 -21.57
C MET A 1 -35.02 15.87 -21.98
N LEU A 2 -33.72 15.84 -21.67
CA LEU A 2 -32.90 14.63 -21.84
C LEU A 2 -32.76 13.94 -20.48
N ASN A 3 -33.20 12.69 -20.48
CA ASN A 3 -33.39 11.84 -19.33
C ASN A 3 -32.03 11.48 -18.69
N ARG A 4 -31.92 11.76 -17.40
CA ARG A 4 -30.85 11.26 -16.52
C ARG A 4 -30.96 9.73 -16.46
N GLN A 5 -30.04 9.03 -17.10
CA GLN A 5 -29.70 7.67 -16.72
C GLN A 5 -28.24 7.72 -16.27
N SER A 6 -28.10 7.81 -14.94
CA SER A 6 -26.88 7.68 -14.17
C SER A 6 -26.03 6.52 -14.68
N LYS A 7 -24.84 6.82 -15.21
CA LYS A 7 -23.76 5.83 -15.35
C LYS A 7 -23.51 5.24 -13.97
N LYS A 8 -24.06 4.05 -13.72
CA LYS A 8 -23.63 3.21 -12.61
C LYS A 8 -22.16 2.89 -12.89
N TYR A 9 -21.26 3.59 -12.22
CA TYR A 9 -19.90 3.12 -12.02
C TYR A 9 -20.03 1.82 -11.23
N ASN A 10 -20.10 0.70 -11.95
CA ASN A 10 -19.85 -0.61 -11.37
C ASN A 10 -18.41 -0.54 -10.87
N LYS A 11 -18.28 -0.36 -9.55
CA LYS A 11 -17.04 -0.60 -8.82
C LYS A 11 -16.59 -2.00 -9.26
N PRO A 12 -15.39 -2.15 -9.88
CA PRO A 12 -14.92 -3.48 -10.22
C PRO A 12 -14.92 -4.28 -8.92
N GLU A 13 -15.61 -5.42 -8.95
CA GLU A 13 -15.55 -6.42 -7.91
C GLU A 13 -14.08 -6.57 -7.54
N THR A 14 -13.77 -6.28 -6.28
CA THR A 14 -12.45 -6.44 -5.69
C THR A 14 -12.02 -7.87 -5.99
N GLU A 15 -11.20 -8.04 -7.03
CA GLU A 15 -10.27 -9.15 -7.15
C GLU A 15 -9.60 -9.19 -5.77
N MET A 16 -9.97 -10.17 -4.94
CA MET A 16 -9.34 -10.38 -3.66
C MET A 16 -7.88 -10.69 -3.99
N GLN A 17 -7.05 -9.66 -3.94
CA GLN A 17 -5.62 -9.81 -3.92
C GLN A 17 -5.32 -10.87 -2.86
N PRO A 18 -4.44 -11.85 -3.15
CA PRO A 18 -4.16 -12.94 -2.20
C PRO A 18 -3.94 -12.35 -0.81
N GLN A 19 -4.52 -12.94 0.24
CA GLN A 19 -4.47 -12.40 1.61
C GLN A 19 -3.04 -11.95 2.00
N TYR A 20 -2.05 -12.72 1.58
CA TYR A 20 -0.64 -12.41 1.70
C TYR A 20 -0.24 -11.01 1.17
N VAL A 21 -0.72 -10.62 -0.02
CA VAL A 21 -0.45 -9.31 -0.63
C VAL A 21 -1.12 -8.19 0.17
N GLN A 22 -2.34 -8.42 0.68
CA GLN A 22 -3.02 -7.45 1.54
C GLN A 22 -2.25 -7.24 2.85
N ASP A 23 -1.82 -8.33 3.50
CA ASP A 23 -1.05 -8.25 4.75
C ASP A 23 0.30 -7.52 4.54
N ARG A 24 0.93 -7.68 3.36
CA ARG A 24 2.16 -6.94 3.01
C ARG A 24 1.88 -5.46 2.72
N LEU A 25 0.79 -5.14 2.01
CA LEU A 25 0.38 -3.74 1.77
C LEU A 25 0.04 -3.03 3.09
N GLU A 26 -0.59 -3.72 4.03
CA GLU A 26 -0.88 -3.20 5.37
C GLU A 26 0.41 -2.97 6.16
N SER A 27 1.35 -3.92 6.11
CA SER A 27 2.70 -3.76 6.70
C SER A 27 3.45 -2.57 6.12
N LEU A 28 3.35 -2.33 4.80
CA LEU A 28 3.96 -1.17 4.15
C LEU A 28 3.29 0.14 4.57
N ALA A 29 1.95 0.15 4.67
CA ALA A 29 1.21 1.30 5.18
C ALA A 29 1.57 1.62 6.65
N GLU A 30 1.88 0.60 7.45
CA GLU A 30 2.37 0.79 8.82
C GLU A 30 3.74 1.48 8.84
N VAL A 31 4.65 1.10 7.93
CA VAL A 31 5.95 1.76 7.77
C VAL A 31 5.77 3.23 7.37
N ASP A 32 4.87 3.54 6.43
CA ASP A 32 4.56 4.93 6.04
C ASP A 32 4.01 5.75 7.22
N ASN A 33 3.18 5.15 8.07
CA ASN A 33 2.68 5.79 9.29
C ASN A 33 3.79 6.04 10.32
N LYS A 34 4.76 5.12 10.44
CA LYS A 34 5.96 5.30 11.28
C LYS A 34 6.82 6.46 10.76
N LEU A 35 7.01 6.57 9.44
CA LEU A 35 7.73 7.69 8.83
C LEU A 35 7.02 9.04 9.04
N CYS A 36 5.69 9.06 8.95
CA CYS A 36 4.90 10.25 9.30
C CYS A 36 5.06 10.63 10.79
N SER A 37 5.13 9.64 11.67
CA SER A 37 5.34 9.86 13.10
C SER A 37 6.75 10.39 13.39
N LEU A 38 7.74 9.91 12.66
CA LEU A 38 9.13 10.36 12.73
C LEU A 38 9.28 11.84 12.34
N LEU A 39 8.54 12.30 11.32
CA LEU A 39 8.46 13.72 10.96
C LEU A 39 7.87 14.57 12.10
N LYS A 40 6.86 14.05 12.83
CA LYS A 40 6.31 14.73 14.01
C LYS A 40 7.34 14.82 15.13
N THR A 41 8.06 13.73 15.40
CA THR A 41 9.15 13.71 16.39
C THR A 41 10.26 14.71 16.02
N ALA A 42 10.63 14.82 14.74
CA ALA A 42 11.57 15.84 14.27
C ALA A 42 11.09 17.27 14.54
N SER A 43 9.80 17.54 14.31
CA SER A 43 9.21 18.84 14.64
C SER A 43 9.31 19.16 16.14
N GLN A 44 9.11 18.16 17.01
CA GLN A 44 9.25 18.32 18.46
C GLN A 44 10.72 18.54 18.87
N ILE A 45 11.68 17.89 18.21
CA ILE A 45 13.12 18.12 18.42
C ILE A 45 13.49 19.56 18.09
N VAL A 46 13.01 20.10 16.97
CA VAL A 46 13.29 21.50 16.57
C VAL A 46 12.67 22.49 17.56
N PHE A 47 11.45 22.21 18.04
CA PHE A 47 10.79 23.03 19.05
C PHE A 47 11.56 23.00 20.38
N THR A 48 11.84 21.82 20.92
CA THR A 48 12.59 21.66 22.19
C THR A 48 14.00 22.23 22.10
N PHE A 49 14.66 22.13 20.95
CA PHE A 49 15.95 22.79 20.71
C PHE A 49 15.86 24.31 20.75
N SER A 50 14.78 24.89 20.21
CA SER A 50 14.55 26.34 20.23
C SER A 50 14.34 26.84 21.66
N GLU A 51 13.59 26.10 22.48
CA GLU A 51 13.37 26.41 23.90
C GLU A 51 14.66 26.24 24.74
N LEU A 52 15.47 25.22 24.43
CA LEU A 52 16.80 25.05 25.03
C LEU A 52 17.72 26.23 24.74
N LYS A 53 17.69 26.75 23.50
CA LYS A 53 18.50 27.92 23.10
C LYS A 53 18.03 29.21 23.79
N GLN A 54 16.76 29.29 24.20
CA GLN A 54 16.21 30.42 24.96
C GLN A 54 16.57 30.38 26.47
N GLY A 55 17.33 29.38 26.92
CA GLY A 55 17.82 29.27 28.29
C GLY A 55 17.06 28.28 29.18
N ASN A 56 16.09 27.54 28.61
CA ASN A 56 15.29 26.58 29.36
C ASN A 56 15.98 25.20 29.43
N HIS A 57 16.99 25.09 30.29
CA HIS A 57 17.84 23.90 30.42
C HIS A 57 17.13 22.66 30.98
N GLU A 58 15.92 22.81 31.55
CA GLU A 58 15.11 21.69 32.06
C GLU A 58 14.64 20.74 30.96
N LEU A 59 14.60 21.20 29.71
CA LEU A 59 14.16 20.42 28.54
C LEU A 59 15.29 19.59 27.91
N LYS A 60 16.53 19.69 28.40
CA LYS A 60 17.68 18.91 27.93
C LYS A 60 17.47 17.40 27.92
N PRO A 61 16.98 16.76 29.01
CA PRO A 61 16.69 15.32 29.00
C PRO A 61 15.59 14.94 28.02
N GLN A 62 14.58 15.79 27.82
CA GLN A 62 13.50 15.55 26.85
C GLN A 62 14.03 15.62 25.41
N PHE A 63 14.89 16.60 25.11
CA PHE A 63 15.55 16.71 23.81
C PHE A 63 16.42 15.47 23.51
N GLU A 64 17.25 15.03 24.46
CA GLU A 64 18.08 13.83 24.29
C GLU A 64 17.21 12.58 24.07
N GLN A 65 16.09 12.46 24.78
CA GLN A 65 15.13 11.37 24.59
C GLN A 65 14.48 11.42 23.21
N HIS A 66 13.99 12.58 22.76
CA HIS A 66 13.36 12.73 21.45
C HIS A 66 14.34 12.46 20.31
N VAL A 67 15.59 12.93 20.42
CA VAL A 67 16.63 12.66 19.43
C VAL A 67 16.96 11.17 19.38
N LYS A 68 17.14 10.52 20.53
CA LYS A 68 17.40 9.07 20.58
C LYS A 68 16.25 8.30 19.94
N GLN A 69 15.01 8.66 20.29
CA GLN A 69 13.83 8.01 19.75
C GLN A 69 13.70 8.20 18.23
N PHE A 70 13.97 9.40 17.72
CA PHE A 70 14.00 9.67 16.29
C PHE A 70 14.98 8.75 15.53
N TYR A 71 16.21 8.59 16.02
CA TYR A 71 17.19 7.71 15.37
C TYR A 71 16.79 6.23 15.46
N THR A 72 16.28 5.78 16.61
CA THR A 72 15.79 4.40 16.77
C THR A 72 14.62 4.10 15.83
N ASP A 73 13.66 5.03 15.72
CA ASP A 73 12.49 4.90 14.86
C ASP A 73 12.90 4.92 13.38
N LEU A 74 13.91 5.72 13.01
CA LEU A 74 14.46 5.77 11.66
C LEU A 74 15.11 4.45 11.27
N GLU A 75 15.95 3.91 12.16
CA GLU A 75 16.65 2.64 11.96
C GLU A 75 15.64 1.51 11.79
N SER A 76 14.68 1.41 12.73
CA SER A 76 13.62 0.40 12.70
C SER A 76 12.78 0.47 11.43
N SER A 77 12.38 1.67 11.00
CA SER A 77 11.59 1.87 9.77
C SER A 77 12.39 1.50 8.51
N THR A 78 13.68 1.86 8.46
CA THR A 78 14.56 1.55 7.33
C THR A 78 14.82 0.05 7.21
N VAL A 79 15.02 -0.63 8.35
CA VAL A 79 15.19 -2.09 8.39
C VAL A 79 13.91 -2.80 7.93
N GLN A 80 12.74 -2.39 8.43
CA GLN A 80 11.45 -2.95 8.01
C GLN A 80 11.23 -2.78 6.50
N LEU A 81 11.45 -1.57 5.96
CA LEU A 81 11.34 -1.33 4.53
C LEU A 81 12.29 -2.22 3.70
N ARG A 82 13.53 -2.39 4.17
CA ARG A 82 14.51 -3.24 3.50
C ARG A 82 14.11 -4.72 3.51
N GLN A 83 13.53 -5.18 4.61
CA GLN A 83 13.01 -6.54 4.72
C GLN A 83 11.81 -6.74 3.78
N GLU A 84 10.88 -5.79 3.72
CA GLU A 84 9.74 -5.83 2.79
C GLU A 84 10.19 -5.83 1.33
N ILE A 85 11.19 -5.02 0.96
CA ILE A 85 11.78 -5.04 -0.39
C ILE A 85 12.42 -6.39 -0.70
N LYS A 86 13.15 -6.98 0.27
CA LYS A 86 13.77 -8.30 0.09
C LYS A 86 12.71 -9.41 -0.08
N LEU A 87 11.64 -9.36 0.71
CA LEU A 87 10.51 -10.28 0.58
C LEU A 87 9.80 -10.10 -0.76
N LEU A 88 9.63 -8.86 -1.23
CA LEU A 88 9.10 -8.60 -2.58
C LEU A 88 10.01 -9.21 -3.65
N ASP A 89 11.32 -9.01 -3.58
CA ASP A 89 12.29 -9.55 -4.55
C ASP A 89 12.31 -11.09 -4.56
N GLU A 90 12.25 -11.73 -3.39
CA GLU A 90 12.13 -13.20 -3.26
C GLU A 90 10.80 -13.76 -3.81
N ASN A 91 9.73 -12.95 -3.78
CA ASN A 91 8.41 -13.33 -4.31
C ASN A 91 8.21 -12.93 -5.79
N VAL A 92 9.03 -12.02 -6.32
CA VAL A 92 9.08 -11.65 -7.74
C VAL A 92 9.83 -12.76 -8.50
N GLY A 93 9.05 -13.62 -9.16
CA GLY A 93 9.57 -14.76 -9.93
C GLY A 93 9.07 -16.13 -9.44
N THR A 94 8.58 -16.22 -8.20
CA THR A 94 8.23 -17.51 -7.59
C THR A 94 6.75 -17.87 -7.70
N ARG A 95 5.86 -16.93 -8.09
CA ARG A 95 4.49 -17.11 -8.68
C ARG A 95 3.45 -16.04 -8.28
N LEU A 96 3.74 -15.09 -7.39
CA LEU A 96 2.67 -14.24 -6.83
C LEU A 96 2.51 -12.83 -7.42
N LEU A 97 3.57 -12.24 -7.97
CA LEU A 97 3.49 -10.94 -8.62
C LEU A 97 3.93 -11.07 -10.07
N PRO A 98 3.15 -10.58 -11.05
CA PRO A 98 3.58 -10.57 -12.43
C PRO A 98 4.92 -9.85 -12.51
N ILE A 99 5.86 -10.46 -13.23
CA ILE A 99 7.17 -9.89 -13.57
C ILE A 99 6.92 -8.46 -14.02
N ASN A 100 7.79 -7.53 -13.60
CA ASN A 100 7.70 -6.09 -13.82
C ASN A 100 7.51 -5.75 -15.32
N VAL A 101 6.28 -5.84 -15.79
CA VAL A 101 5.83 -5.45 -17.11
C VAL A 101 4.52 -4.73 -16.92
N ASN A 102 4.47 -3.50 -17.44
CA ASN A 102 3.36 -2.57 -17.48
C ASN A 102 1.97 -3.19 -17.24
N LYS A 103 1.13 -2.47 -16.49
CA LYS A 103 -0.31 -2.74 -16.32
C LYS A 103 -0.96 -3.04 -17.68
N LYS A 104 -1.02 -4.31 -18.07
CA LYS A 104 -1.72 -4.78 -19.28
C LYS A 104 -3.21 -4.82 -18.95
N ALA A 105 -4.05 -4.79 -19.97
CA ALA A 105 -5.49 -4.95 -19.81
C ALA A 105 -5.81 -6.41 -19.39
N THR A 106 -5.73 -6.68 -18.09
CA THR A 106 -6.29 -7.89 -17.48
C THR A 106 -7.81 -7.80 -17.59
N GLY A 107 -8.41 -8.68 -18.39
CA GLY A 107 -9.86 -8.74 -18.62
C GLY A 107 -10.25 -9.18 -20.03
N GLN A 108 -9.42 -8.90 -21.04
CA GLN A 108 -9.76 -9.26 -22.44
C GLN A 108 -9.94 -10.76 -22.63
N ASP A 109 -9.13 -11.58 -21.97
CA ASP A 109 -9.15 -13.03 -22.14
C ASP A 109 -10.38 -13.65 -21.48
N ASP A 110 -10.70 -13.22 -20.25
CA ASP A 110 -11.88 -13.69 -19.51
C ASP A 110 -13.18 -13.22 -20.17
N ASP A 111 -13.22 -12.00 -20.69
CA ASP A 111 -14.40 -11.47 -21.39
C ASP A 111 -14.68 -12.27 -22.66
N LYS A 112 -13.64 -12.56 -23.46
CA LYS A 112 -13.78 -13.42 -24.66
C LYS A 112 -14.17 -14.84 -24.31
N MET A 113 -13.63 -15.40 -23.23
CA MET A 113 -13.96 -16.76 -22.82
C MET A 113 -15.41 -16.85 -22.32
N ARG A 114 -15.89 -15.84 -21.57
CA ARG A 114 -17.28 -15.76 -21.14
C ARG A 114 -18.25 -15.60 -22.31
N GLU A 115 -17.88 -14.81 -23.32
CA GLU A 115 -18.66 -14.66 -24.55
C GLU A 115 -18.78 -15.99 -25.30
N GLN A 116 -17.68 -16.73 -25.47
CA GLN A 116 -17.71 -18.04 -26.12
C GLN A 116 -18.52 -19.07 -25.33
N VAL A 117 -18.41 -19.08 -24.00
CA VAL A 117 -19.21 -19.96 -23.13
C VAL A 117 -20.69 -19.60 -23.19
N ALA A 118 -21.04 -18.31 -23.33
CA ALA A 118 -22.42 -17.87 -23.49
C ALA A 118 -23.01 -18.33 -24.83
N ILE A 119 -22.27 -18.18 -25.93
CA ILE A 119 -22.67 -18.68 -27.25
C ILE A 119 -22.84 -20.21 -27.22
N LEU A 120 -21.92 -20.93 -26.57
CA LEU A 120 -22.01 -22.38 -26.46
C LEU A 120 -23.27 -22.83 -25.69
N LYS A 121 -23.62 -22.11 -24.61
CA LYS A 121 -24.83 -22.37 -23.83
C LYS A 121 -26.11 -22.11 -24.61
N ASP A 122 -26.12 -21.08 -25.44
CA ASP A 122 -27.27 -20.73 -26.28
C ASP A 122 -27.53 -21.84 -27.31
N ILE A 123 -26.48 -22.30 -27.99
CA ILE A 123 -26.56 -23.42 -28.95
C ILE A 123 -26.96 -24.74 -28.27
N LEU A 124 -26.48 -25.00 -27.04
CA LEU A 124 -26.88 -26.20 -26.29
C LEU A 124 -28.33 -26.12 -25.78
N GLY A 125 -28.83 -24.90 -25.54
CA GLY A 125 -30.21 -24.63 -25.11
C GLY A 125 -31.23 -24.75 -26.25
N GLU A 126 -30.83 -24.47 -27.50
CA GLU A 126 -31.68 -24.65 -28.69
C GLU A 126 -31.82 -26.12 -29.15
N ASN A 127 -31.01 -27.04 -28.61
CA ASN A 127 -31.01 -28.47 -28.96
C ASN A 127 -31.70 -29.39 -27.93
N ASN A 128 -32.53 -28.84 -27.04
CA ASN A 128 -33.48 -29.60 -26.19
C ASN A 128 -34.92 -29.14 -26.41
#